data_AF-A0A3L7XAJ3-F1
#
_entry.id   AF-A0A3L7XAJ3-F1
#
_cell.length_a   1.000
_cell.length_b   1.000
_cell.length_c   1.000
_cell.angle_alpha   90.00
_cell.angle_beta   90.00
_cell.angle_gamma   90.00
#
_symmetry.space_group_name_H-M   'P 1'
#
loop_
_entity.id
_entity.type
_entity.pdbx_description
1 polymer ?
#
loop_
_entity_poly.entity_id
_entity_poly.type
_entity_poly.pdbx_seq_one_letter_code
_entity_poly.pdbx_strand_id
1 'polypeptide(L)'
;MLLSVSAVEHLTGYRLRLTFNDGLAKDVDVSRHWDALFGPVFQPLRDPRFFAQVSLPPDCETIEWPNGADLAAEYLYEIGTPVVSIELAVALR
;
A
#
# COMPACT_ATOMS: atom_id res chain seq x y z
N MET A 1 -10.29 -7.97 15.08
CA MET A 1 -10.71 -7.87 13.66
C MET A 1 -9.50 -8.20 12.81
N LEU A 2 -9.69 -8.80 11.64
CA LEU A 2 -8.61 -8.99 10.67
C LEU A 2 -8.22 -7.62 10.08
N LEU A 3 -6.93 -7.39 9.83
CA LEU A 3 -6.46 -6.13 9.27
C LEU A 3 -6.82 -6.07 7.78
N SER A 4 -7.32 -4.93 7.31
CA SER A 4 -7.61 -4.73 5.88
C SER A 4 -7.25 -3.33 5.41
N VAL A 5 -6.99 -3.19 4.12
CA VAL A 5 -6.80 -1.88 3.46
C VAL A 5 -8.18 -1.32 3.12
N SER A 6 -8.43 -0.09 3.53
CA SER A 6 -9.68 0.64 3.29
C SER A 6 -9.56 1.73 2.22
N ALA A 7 -8.34 2.19 1.92
CA ALA A 7 -8.08 3.09 0.81
C ALA A 7 -6.64 2.93 0.29
N VAL A 8 -6.46 3.21 -1.00
CA VAL A 8 -5.15 3.27 -1.66
C VAL A 8 -5.05 4.52 -2.52
N GLU A 9 -3.89 5.19 -2.43
CA GLU A 9 -3.50 6.29 -3.30
C GLU A 9 -2.10 6.00 -3.83
N HIS A 10 -1.93 6.04 -5.16
CA HIS A 10 -0.60 6.02 -5.77
C HIS A 10 0.03 7.41 -5.67
N LEU A 11 1.19 7.51 -5.04
CA LEU A 11 1.87 8.79 -4.82
C LEU A 11 2.82 9.10 -5.98
N THR A 12 3.84 8.26 -6.15
CA THR A 12 4.86 8.39 -7.20
C THR A 12 5.72 7.14 -7.25
N GLY A 13 6.25 6.79 -8.42
CA GLY A 13 7.12 5.63 -8.58
C GLY A 13 6.49 4.36 -8.00
N TYR A 14 7.13 3.77 -7.00
CA TYR A 14 6.68 2.57 -6.28
C TYR A 14 6.10 2.87 -4.89
N ARG A 15 5.63 4.12 -4.69
CA ARG A 15 5.12 4.59 -3.40
C ARG A 15 3.60 4.67 -3.40
N LEU A 16 3.01 4.08 -2.37
CA LEU A 16 1.59 4.06 -2.10
C LEU A 16 1.32 4.70 -0.75
N ARG A 17 0.18 5.37 -0.62
CA ARG A 17 -0.44 5.67 0.66
C ARG A 17 -1.62 4.73 0.85
N LEU A 18 -1.61 4.03 1.98
CA LEU A 18 -2.64 3.07 2.34
C LEU A 18 -3.31 3.49 3.64
N THR A 19 -4.63 3.48 3.65
CA THR A 19 -5.41 3.60 4.89
C THR A 19 -5.87 2.21 5.29
N PHE A 20 -5.78 1.89 6.57
CA PHE A 20 -6.20 0.61 7.12
C PHE A 20 -7.53 0.73 7.88
N ASN A 21 -8.17 -0.39 8.14
CA ASN A 21 -9.43 -0.44 8.90
C ASN A 21 -9.28 -0.06 10.39
N ASP A 22 -8.06 0.06 10.91
CA ASP A 22 -7.78 0.63 12.24
C ASP A 22 -7.71 2.18 12.25
N GLY A 23 -7.88 2.81 11.08
CA GLY A 23 -7.85 4.25 10.89
C GLY A 23 -6.46 4.84 10.66
N LEU A 24 -5.38 4.04 10.73
CA LEU A 24 -4.04 4.53 10.43
C LEU A 24 -3.82 4.62 8.91
N ALA A 25 -3.10 5.66 8.50
CA ALA A 25 -2.56 5.77 7.16
C ALA A 25 -1.04 5.56 7.19
N LYS A 26 -0.52 4.82 6.20
CA LYS A 26 0.93 4.59 6.04
C LYS A 26 1.37 4.82 4.60
N ASP A 27 2.55 5.42 4.46
CA ASP A 27 3.26 5.48 3.19
C ASP A 27 4.16 4.23 3.05
N VAL A 28 3.99 3.49 1.96
CA VAL A 28 4.75 2.28 1.63
C VAL A 28 5.59 2.54 0.39
N ASP A 29 6.90 2.26 0.44
CA ASP A 29 7.80 2.25 -0.72
C ASP A 29 8.16 0.81 -1.07
N VAL A 30 7.40 0.21 -2.00
CA VAL A 30 7.50 -1.21 -2.34
C VAL A 30 8.87 -1.54 -2.95
N SER A 31 9.55 -0.54 -3.56
CA SER A 31 10.86 -0.76 -4.19
C SER A 31 11.96 -1.21 -3.22
N ARG A 32 11.80 -0.93 -1.93
CA ARG A 32 12.72 -1.34 -0.87
C ARG A 32 12.61 -2.82 -0.50
N HIS A 33 11.58 -3.49 -1.00
CA HIS A 33 11.22 -4.86 -0.62
C HIS A 33 11.23 -5.83 -1.81
N TRP A 34 11.90 -5.45 -2.90
CA TRP A 34 12.04 -6.29 -4.09
C TRP A 34 12.65 -7.67 -3.84
N ASP A 35 13.46 -7.83 -2.81
CA ASP A 35 14.02 -9.13 -2.42
C ASP A 35 12.96 -10.08 -1.83
N ALA A 36 11.91 -9.54 -1.23
CA ALA A 36 10.78 -10.31 -0.70
C ALA A 36 9.71 -10.60 -1.77
N LEU A 37 9.70 -9.86 -2.88
CA LEU A 37 8.70 -9.96 -3.94
C LEU A 37 9.28 -10.70 -5.15
N PHE A 38 9.33 -12.03 -5.03
CA PHE A 38 9.89 -12.95 -6.02
C PHE A 38 8.83 -13.79 -6.72
N GLY A 39 9.11 -14.14 -7.97
CA GLY A 39 8.24 -14.96 -8.81
C GLY A 39 7.63 -14.19 -9.98
N PRO A 40 7.15 -14.89 -11.02
CA PRO A 40 6.68 -14.25 -12.26
C PRO A 40 5.54 -13.24 -12.05
N VAL A 41 4.68 -13.46 -11.05
CA VAL A 41 3.54 -12.58 -10.76
C VAL A 41 3.98 -11.18 -10.30
N PHE A 42 5.15 -11.02 -9.66
CA PHE A 42 5.63 -9.72 -9.21
C PHE A 42 6.54 -9.00 -10.23
N GLN A 43 6.98 -9.68 -11.30
CA GLN A 43 7.87 -9.08 -12.29
C GLN A 43 7.28 -7.84 -12.96
N PRO A 44 6.00 -7.82 -13.38
CA PRO A 44 5.39 -6.62 -13.96
C PRO A 44 5.41 -5.40 -13.05
N LEU A 45 5.44 -5.59 -11.72
CA LEU A 45 5.48 -4.49 -10.75
C LEU A 45 6.79 -3.69 -10.79
N ARG A 46 7.81 -4.16 -11.52
CA ARG A 46 9.06 -3.43 -11.79
C ARG A 46 8.92 -2.38 -12.91
N ASP A 47 7.79 -2.31 -13.59
CA ASP A 47 7.45 -1.18 -14.46
C ASP A 47 6.61 -0.17 -13.65
N PRO A 48 7.07 1.09 -13.46
CA PRO A 48 6.31 2.11 -12.75
C PRO A 48 4.91 2.36 -13.32
N ARG A 49 4.72 2.21 -14.64
CA ARG A 49 3.42 2.41 -15.30
C ARG A 49 2.46 1.27 -15.01
N PHE A 50 2.99 0.06 -14.87
CA PHE A 50 2.19 -1.09 -14.45
C PHE A 50 1.88 -1.00 -12.95
N PHE A 51 2.87 -0.62 -12.14
CA PHE A 51 2.70 -0.41 -10.71
C PHE A 51 1.63 0.65 -10.38
N ALA A 52 1.54 1.72 -11.16
CA ALA A 52 0.53 2.76 -10.97
C ALA A 52 -0.92 2.29 -11.19
N GLN A 53 -1.13 1.08 -11.72
CA GLN A 53 -2.45 0.48 -11.94
C GLN A 53 -2.98 -0.26 -10.70
N VAL A 54 -2.35 -0.06 -9.54
CA VAL A 54 -2.82 -0.59 -8.25
C VAL A 54 -4.29 -0.23 -8.01
N SER A 55 -5.05 -1.18 -7.46
CA SER A 55 -6.45 -0.98 -7.11
C SER A 55 -6.77 -1.60 -5.74
N LEU A 56 -7.90 -1.20 -5.17
CA LEU A 56 -8.52 -1.86 -4.02
C LEU A 56 -9.90 -2.36 -4.49
N PRO A 57 -10.03 -3.64 -4.84
CA PRO A 57 -11.30 -4.20 -5.28
C PRO A 57 -12.36 -4.18 -4.16
N PRO A 58 -13.66 -4.01 -4.48
CA PRO A 58 -14.72 -3.90 -3.47
C PRO A 58 -14.85 -5.10 -2.52
N ASP A 59 -14.48 -6.29 -2.98
CA ASP A 59 -14.61 -7.56 -2.24
C ASP A 59 -13.26 -8.10 -1.74
N CYS A 60 -12.19 -7.31 -1.82
CA CYS A 60 -10.85 -7.68 -1.38
C CYS A 60 -10.47 -6.98 -0.08
N GLU A 61 -9.73 -7.69 0.78
CA GLU A 61 -9.23 -7.14 2.04
C GLU A 61 -7.92 -6.33 1.86
N THR A 62 -7.38 -6.31 0.65
CA THR A 62 -6.12 -5.64 0.33
C THR A 62 -6.05 -5.18 -1.13
N ILE A 63 -4.93 -4.53 -1.49
CA ILE A 63 -4.65 -4.03 -2.84
C ILE A 63 -4.24 -5.15 -3.80
N GLU A 64 -4.53 -4.93 -5.08
CA GLU A 64 -4.08 -5.81 -6.17
C GLU A 64 -3.59 -5.01 -7.39
N TRP A 65 -2.98 -5.73 -8.33
CA TRP A 65 -2.63 -5.26 -9.68
C TRP A 65 -3.36 -6.06 -10.76
N PRO A 66 -3.46 -5.55 -12.01
CA PRO A 66 -4.23 -6.19 -13.10
C PRO A 66 -3.83 -7.63 -13.45
N ASN A 67 -2.64 -8.07 -13.06
CA ASN A 67 -2.16 -9.43 -13.25
C ASN A 67 -2.48 -10.38 -12.08
N GLY A 68 -3.28 -9.93 -11.10
CA GLY A 68 -3.64 -10.69 -9.91
C GLY A 68 -2.55 -10.74 -8.85
N ALA A 69 -1.49 -9.92 -8.96
CA ALA A 69 -0.56 -9.76 -7.86
C ALA A 69 -1.27 -9.00 -6.73
N ASP A 70 -1.22 -9.52 -5.52
CA ASP A 70 -1.69 -8.86 -4.31
C ASP A 70 -0.56 -8.80 -3.26
N LEU A 71 -0.74 -7.94 -2.27
CA LEU A 71 0.14 -7.87 -1.10
C LEU A 71 -0.75 -7.87 0.14
N ALA A 72 -0.52 -8.81 1.07
CA ALA A 72 -1.32 -8.91 2.31
C ALA A 72 -1.30 -7.60 3.11
N ALA A 73 -2.42 -7.26 3.75
CA ALA A 73 -2.57 -6.03 4.52
C ALA A 73 -1.56 -5.95 5.68
N GLU A 74 -1.29 -7.07 6.37
CA GLU A 74 -0.33 -7.16 7.46
C GLU A 74 1.10 -6.85 6.99
N TYR A 75 1.46 -7.36 5.81
CA TYR A 75 2.77 -7.10 5.21
C TYR A 75 2.93 -5.62 4.89
N LEU A 76 1.93 -5.02 4.22
CA LEU A 76 1.91 -3.59 3.90
C LEU A 76 1.95 -2.71 5.16
N TYR A 77 1.26 -3.14 6.21
CA TYR A 77 1.26 -2.46 7.50
C TYR A 77 2.62 -2.50 8.18
N GLU A 78 3.32 -3.65 8.14
CA GLU A 78 4.65 -3.82 8.73
C GLU A 78 5.69 -2.92 8.05
N ILE A 79 5.69 -2.87 6.72
CA ILE A 79 6.71 -2.13 5.97
C ILE A 79 6.40 -0.63 5.80
N GLY A 80 5.17 -0.22 6.14
CA GLY A 80 4.70 1.15 5.97
C GLY A 80 5.16 2.10 7.07
N THR A 81 5.42 3.35 6.71
CA THR A 81 5.71 4.43 7.66
C THR A 81 4.44 5.22 7.97
N PRO A 82 4.06 5.42 9.25
CA PRO A 82 2.88 6.20 9.62
C PRO A 82 2.88 7.61 9.00
N VAL A 83 1.75 7.99 8.41
CA VAL A 83 1.49 9.35 7.96
C VAL A 83 1.02 10.14 9.17
N VAL A 84 1.83 11.11 9.61
CA VAL A 84 1.41 12.02 10.67
C VAL A 84 0.67 13.18 10.03
N SER A 85 -0.65 13.20 10.17
CA SER A 85 -1.46 14.36 9.78
C SER A 85 -1.10 15.56 10.64
N ILE A 86 -0.64 16.65 10.02
CA ILE A 86 -0.30 17.90 10.71
C ILE A 86 -1.53 18.54 11.39
N GLU A 87 -2.75 18.16 11.02
CA GLU A 87 -3.98 18.65 11.67
C GLU A 87 -4.01 18.40 13.19
N LEU A 88 -3.43 17.30 13.67
CA LEU A 88 -3.31 17.01 15.11
C LEU A 88 -2.24 17.86 15.83
N ALA A 89 -1.24 18.35 15.12
CA ALA A 89 -0.15 19.15 15.70
C ALA A 89 -0.55 20.62 15.95
N VAL A 90 -1.59 21.11 15.26
CA VAL A 90 -2.13 22.47 15.43
C VAL A 90 -3.28 22.48 16.43
N ALA A 91 -4.10 21.43 16.51
CA ALA A 91 -5.22 21.33 17.46
C ALA A 91 -4.80 21.20 18.93
N LEU A 92 -3.52 20.92 19.21
CA LEU A 92 -2.93 20.86 20.56
C LEU A 92 -2.16 22.13 20.95
N ARG A 93 -2.36 23.25 20.24
CA ARG A 93 -1.86 24.58 20.60
C ARG A 93 -3.03 25.51 20.93
#